data_AF-A0A952KVR4-F1
#
_entry.id   AF-A0A952KVR4-F1
#
_cell.length_a   1.000
_cell.length_b   1.000
_cell.length_c   1.000
_cell.angle_alpha   90.00
_cell.angle_beta   90.00
_cell.angle_gamma   90.00
#
_symmetry.space_group_name_H-M   'P 1'
#
loop_
_entity.id
_entity.type
_entity.pdbx_description
1 polymer ?
#
loop_
_entity_poly.entity_id
_entity_poly.type
_entity_poly.pdbx_seq_one_letter_code
_entity_poly.pdbx_strand_id
1 'polypeptide(L)'
;MVGRPLLLVAALLVAPLLAGCSGSDDATPRPTASPTPIGKLDAASVRLVRAGFCDRVPASAVSAALGGKATADDSWGNGDPVPASAGGNGEVGHEIGCSWTAADGTAARAWVFARPVTAAFATTLVVQAEKQAGCTIEKSPTFGNPAVLQTCTAAPPNGVGRVRRAGLFTDTW
;
A
#
# COMPACT_ATOMS: atom_id res chain seq x y z
N MET A 1 55.95 -7.02 -60.97
CA MET A 1 56.92 -7.41 -59.92
C MET A 1 57.02 -6.26 -58.93
N VAL A 2 56.95 -6.58 -57.63
CA VAL A 2 57.20 -5.73 -56.44
C VAL A 2 56.24 -4.53 -56.30
N GLY A 3 55.28 -4.49 -55.37
CA GLY A 3 55.36 -4.79 -53.94
C GLY A 3 55.21 -3.45 -53.19
N ARG A 4 53.98 -3.01 -52.90
CA ARG A 4 53.71 -1.79 -52.12
C ARG A 4 53.21 -2.20 -50.73
N PRO A 5 53.97 -1.93 -49.65
CA PRO A 5 53.60 -2.35 -48.31
C PRO A 5 52.56 -1.40 -47.69
N LEU A 6 51.71 -2.00 -46.86
CA LEU A 6 50.90 -1.36 -45.83
C LEU A 6 51.72 -0.37 -45.01
N LEU A 7 51.11 0.72 -44.53
CA LEU A 7 50.72 0.80 -43.11
C LEU A 7 49.97 2.10 -42.80
N LEU A 8 48.86 1.89 -42.09
CA LEU A 8 47.89 2.86 -41.66
C LEU A 8 48.52 3.92 -40.75
N VAL A 9 48.31 5.19 -41.09
CA VAL A 9 48.36 6.31 -40.15
C VAL A 9 46.99 6.97 -40.20
N ALA A 10 46.06 6.45 -39.41
CA ALA A 10 44.83 7.13 -39.05
C ALA A 10 44.81 7.22 -37.52
N ALA A 11 45.35 8.34 -37.05
CA ALA A 11 45.35 8.81 -35.68
C ALA A 11 43.94 8.70 -35.09
N LEU A 12 43.81 8.01 -33.96
CA LEU A 12 43.65 8.62 -32.64
C LEU A 12 42.62 9.77 -32.66
N LEU A 13 41.41 9.49 -32.17
CA LEU A 13 40.59 10.35 -31.30
C LEU A 13 39.16 9.77 -31.20
N VAL A 14 39.02 8.60 -30.58
CA VAL A 14 37.70 8.15 -30.12
C VAL A 14 37.87 7.56 -28.71
N ALA A 15 37.09 8.12 -27.78
CA ALA A 15 36.90 7.78 -26.36
C ALA A 15 37.99 8.32 -25.39
N PRO A 16 37.58 9.02 -24.29
CA PRO A 16 36.64 8.45 -23.33
C PRO A 16 35.51 9.39 -22.88
N LEU A 17 34.26 9.01 -23.12
CA LEU A 17 33.10 9.43 -22.34
C LEU A 17 32.55 8.21 -21.59
N LEU A 18 33.33 7.72 -20.63
CA LEU A 18 32.91 6.70 -19.65
C LEU A 18 33.07 7.21 -18.21
N ALA A 19 32.85 8.51 -17.99
CA ALA A 19 32.61 9.06 -16.67
C ALA A 19 31.11 8.94 -16.35
N GLY A 20 30.66 7.72 -16.06
CA GLY A 20 29.27 7.42 -15.75
C GLY A 20 29.19 6.37 -14.64
N CYS A 21 29.00 6.87 -13.42
CA CYS A 21 28.65 6.13 -12.20
C CYS A 21 29.67 5.07 -11.73
N SER A 22 30.72 5.51 -11.02
CA SER A 22 31.28 4.70 -9.95
C SER A 22 30.27 4.65 -8.80
N GLY A 23 29.20 3.89 -8.99
CA GLY A 23 28.36 3.46 -7.88
C GLY A 23 29.20 2.49 -7.06
N SER A 24 29.62 2.90 -5.88
CA SER A 24 30.17 1.99 -4.89
C SER A 24 29.21 0.81 -4.75
N ASP A 25 29.72 -0.41 -4.89
CA ASP A 25 29.04 -1.66 -4.51
C ASP A 25 28.87 -1.71 -2.98
N ASP A 26 28.27 -0.67 -2.39
CA ASP A 26 27.78 -0.73 -1.02
C ASP A 26 26.61 -1.70 -1.05
N ALA A 27 26.89 -2.92 -0.57
CA ALA A 27 25.90 -3.96 -0.40
C ALA A 27 24.69 -3.35 0.32
N THR A 28 23.56 -3.27 -0.37
CA THR A 28 22.32 -2.76 0.20
C THR A 28 22.06 -3.51 1.50
N PRO A 29 21.92 -2.83 2.66
CA PRO A 29 21.71 -3.50 3.93
C PRO A 29 20.51 -4.42 3.80
N ARG A 30 20.75 -5.74 3.83
CA ARG A 30 19.67 -6.71 3.78
C ARG A 30 18.98 -6.68 5.13
N PRO A 31 17.66 -6.46 5.21
CA PRO A 31 16.95 -6.52 6.47
C PRO A 31 17.20 -7.88 7.14
N THR A 32 17.81 -7.88 8.33
CA THR A 32 18.12 -9.10 9.09
C THR A 32 16.96 -9.55 9.97
N ALA A 33 15.95 -8.68 10.14
CA ALA A 33 14.74 -9.01 10.88
C ALA A 33 13.94 -10.07 10.12
N SER A 34 13.85 -11.27 10.68
CA SER A 34 12.91 -12.29 10.20
C SER A 34 11.48 -11.89 10.62
N PRO A 35 10.50 -11.89 9.71
CA PRO A 35 9.13 -11.57 10.06
C PRO A 35 8.57 -12.50 11.15
N THR A 36 7.83 -11.96 12.11
CA THR A 36 7.09 -12.77 13.07
C THR A 36 6.01 -13.57 12.35
N PRO A 37 6.01 -14.92 12.43
CA PRO A 37 4.93 -15.72 11.84
C PRO A 37 3.57 -15.35 12.44
N ILE A 38 2.51 -15.29 11.63
CA ILE A 38 1.18 -14.85 12.07
C ILE A 38 0.61 -15.65 13.27
N GLY A 39 0.97 -16.94 13.37
CA GLY A 39 0.59 -17.78 14.52
C GLY A 39 1.25 -17.36 15.83
N LYS A 40 2.45 -16.73 15.76
CA LYS A 40 3.21 -16.21 16.90
C LYS A 40 2.98 -14.71 17.16
N LEU A 41 2.10 -14.07 16.40
CA LEU A 41 1.73 -12.67 16.63
C LEU A 41 1.05 -12.55 18.00
N ASP A 42 1.58 -11.68 18.86
CA ASP A 42 0.88 -11.24 20.07
C ASP A 42 -0.27 -10.31 19.67
N ALA A 43 -1.46 -10.88 19.52
CA ALA A 43 -2.66 -10.15 19.14
C ALA A 43 -3.01 -9.04 20.15
N ALA A 44 -2.70 -9.22 21.44
CA ALA A 44 -3.08 -8.29 22.50
C ALA A 44 -2.26 -6.98 22.47
N SER A 45 -1.08 -6.98 21.86
CA SER A 45 -0.26 -5.76 21.67
C SER A 45 -0.53 -5.04 20.35
N VAL A 46 -1.32 -5.61 19.45
CA VAL A 46 -1.65 -4.94 18.19
C VAL A 46 -2.49 -3.68 18.48
N ARG A 47 -2.07 -2.56 17.90
CA ARG A 47 -2.77 -1.27 17.94
C ARG A 47 -2.98 -0.80 16.51
N LEU A 48 -4.21 -0.45 16.17
CA LEU A 48 -4.50 0.22 14.90
C LEU A 48 -4.50 1.72 15.14
N VAL A 49 -3.66 2.43 14.39
CA VAL A 49 -3.71 3.89 14.34
C VAL A 49 -4.91 4.27 13.48
N ARG A 50 -5.84 5.03 14.07
CA ARG A 50 -6.93 5.65 13.34
C ARG A 50 -6.47 7.05 12.94
N ALA A 51 -6.27 7.23 11.65
CA ALA A 51 -5.98 8.52 11.04
C ALA A 51 -6.88 8.67 9.82
N GLY A 52 -7.27 9.91 9.49
CA GLY A 52 -7.96 10.18 8.24
C GLY A 52 -7.08 9.77 7.07
N PHE A 53 -7.68 9.23 6.01
CA PHE A 53 -6.94 8.87 4.80
C PHE A 53 -6.11 10.06 4.28
N CYS A 54 -6.72 11.25 4.26
CA CYS A 54 -6.11 12.49 3.79
C CYS A 54 -4.87 12.88 4.61
N ASP A 55 -4.88 12.67 5.93
CA ASP A 55 -3.75 12.94 6.84
C ASP A 55 -2.55 12.02 6.56
N ARG A 56 -2.78 10.90 5.86
CA ARG A 56 -1.75 9.91 5.52
C ARG A 56 -1.13 10.18 4.16
N VAL A 57 -1.65 11.14 3.39
CA VAL A 57 -1.05 11.53 2.12
C VAL A 57 0.12 12.48 2.41
N PRO A 58 1.37 12.10 2.08
CA PRO A 58 2.52 12.94 2.42
C PRO A 58 2.47 14.28 1.68
N ALA A 59 2.71 15.38 2.38
CA ALA A 59 2.75 16.72 1.79
C ALA A 59 3.78 16.84 0.64
N SER A 60 4.87 16.07 0.71
CA SER A 60 5.86 15.97 -0.38
C SER A 60 5.30 15.32 -1.64
N ALA A 61 4.47 14.29 -1.49
CA ALA A 61 3.78 13.63 -2.62
C ALA A 61 2.76 14.58 -3.25
N VAL A 62 1.98 15.31 -2.43
CA VAL A 62 1.07 16.36 -2.91
C VAL A 62 1.84 17.43 -3.68
N SER A 63 2.94 17.93 -3.10
CA SER A 63 3.71 19.00 -3.73
C SER A 63 4.36 18.56 -5.04
N ALA A 64 4.85 17.31 -5.10
CA ALA A 64 5.37 16.73 -6.33
C ALA A 64 4.28 16.58 -7.41
N ALA A 65 3.08 16.14 -7.03
CA ALA A 65 1.95 16.01 -7.96
C ALA A 65 1.46 17.36 -8.50
N LEU A 66 1.52 18.41 -7.66
CA LEU A 66 1.12 19.77 -8.03
C LEU A 66 2.23 20.55 -8.76
N GLY A 67 3.48 20.08 -8.73
CA GLY A 67 4.64 20.87 -9.18
C GLY A 67 4.97 22.08 -8.29
N GLY A 68 4.43 22.12 -7.07
CA GLY A 68 4.53 23.26 -6.16
C GLY A 68 3.74 23.06 -4.87
N LYS A 69 3.64 24.08 -4.03
CA LYS A 69 2.90 24.00 -2.77
C LYS A 69 1.39 24.10 -3.03
N ALA A 70 0.60 23.28 -2.35
CA ALA A 70 -0.85 23.46 -2.28
C ALA A 70 -1.20 24.79 -1.58
N THR A 71 -2.15 25.51 -2.15
CA THR A 71 -2.73 26.74 -1.58
C THR A 71 -4.11 26.53 -0.99
N ALA A 72 -4.79 25.44 -1.37
CA ALA A 72 -6.07 25.02 -0.83
C ALA A 72 -6.15 23.49 -0.81
N ASP A 73 -6.98 22.97 0.08
CA ASP A 73 -7.32 21.56 0.19
C ASP A 73 -8.78 21.39 0.63
N ASP A 74 -9.37 20.28 0.23
CA ASP A 74 -10.71 19.84 0.61
C ASP A 74 -10.70 18.33 0.86
N SER A 75 -11.65 17.85 1.65
CA SER A 75 -11.83 16.44 1.93
C SER A 75 -13.31 16.07 2.02
N TRP A 76 -13.61 14.82 1.71
CA TRP A 76 -14.95 14.25 1.86
C TRP A 76 -14.88 12.82 2.39
N GLY A 77 -15.89 12.44 3.16
CA GLY A 77 -16.12 11.08 3.62
C GLY A 77 -17.15 10.34 2.76
N ASN A 78 -17.32 9.06 3.07
CA ASN A 78 -18.35 8.24 2.45
C ASN A 78 -19.74 8.74 2.89
N GLY A 79 -20.57 9.16 1.94
CA GLY A 79 -21.87 9.76 2.18
C GLY A 79 -21.87 11.29 2.17
N ASP A 80 -20.70 11.93 2.12
CA ASP A 80 -20.61 13.40 2.01
C ASP A 80 -20.73 13.85 0.54
N PRO A 81 -21.23 15.06 0.27
CA PRO A 81 -21.16 15.65 -1.06
C PRO A 81 -19.70 15.84 -1.51
N VAL A 82 -19.41 15.53 -2.77
CA VAL A 82 -18.09 15.78 -3.35
C VAL A 82 -17.91 17.30 -3.56
N PRO A 83 -16.83 17.91 -3.02
CA PRO A 83 -16.58 19.35 -3.18
C PRO A 83 -16.36 19.74 -4.64
N ALA A 84 -16.74 20.97 -5.01
CA ALA A 84 -16.53 21.47 -6.37
C ALA A 84 -15.05 21.52 -6.78
N SER A 85 -14.14 21.78 -5.84
CA SER A 85 -12.68 21.69 -6.01
C SER A 85 -12.21 20.28 -6.39
N ALA A 86 -12.88 19.26 -5.86
CA ALA A 86 -12.71 17.85 -6.22
C ALA A 86 -13.45 17.48 -7.52
N GLY A 87 -14.05 18.45 -8.22
CA GLY A 87 -14.81 18.24 -9.45
C GLY A 87 -16.26 17.84 -9.22
N GLY A 88 -16.75 17.96 -7.99
CA GLY A 88 -18.12 17.64 -7.65
C GLY A 88 -19.14 18.62 -8.19
N ASN A 89 -20.31 18.10 -8.50
CA ASN A 89 -21.51 18.81 -8.95
C ASN A 89 -22.73 18.55 -8.04
N GLY A 90 -22.48 18.14 -6.79
CA GLY A 90 -23.51 17.86 -5.79
C GLY A 90 -23.84 16.37 -5.64
N GLU A 91 -23.08 15.50 -6.30
CA GLU A 91 -23.10 14.07 -6.07
C GLU A 91 -22.59 13.71 -4.68
N VAL A 92 -23.14 12.62 -4.14
CA VAL A 92 -22.70 12.03 -2.88
C VAL A 92 -21.55 11.06 -3.17
N GLY A 93 -20.40 11.31 -2.54
CA GLY A 93 -19.23 10.43 -2.63
C GLY A 93 -19.50 9.11 -1.91
N HIS A 94 -19.06 8.01 -2.52
CA HIS A 94 -19.09 6.68 -1.90
C HIS A 94 -17.69 6.21 -1.49
N GLU A 95 -16.78 7.18 -1.36
CA GLU A 95 -15.36 7.03 -1.08
C GLU A 95 -14.94 8.04 -0.02
N ILE A 96 -13.74 7.83 0.54
CA ILE A 96 -13.07 8.81 1.38
C ILE A 96 -12.00 9.45 0.51
N GLY A 97 -12.03 10.77 0.37
CA GLY A 97 -11.13 11.45 -0.56
C GLY A 97 -10.71 12.84 -0.13
N CYS A 98 -9.70 13.32 -0.86
CA CYS A 98 -9.10 14.64 -0.71
C CYS A 98 -8.71 15.20 -2.07
N SER A 99 -8.75 16.53 -2.15
CA SER A 99 -8.24 17.30 -3.28
C SER A 99 -7.37 18.43 -2.80
N TRP A 100 -6.33 18.75 -3.57
CA TRP A 100 -5.45 19.89 -3.34
C TRP A 100 -5.36 20.72 -4.61
N THR A 101 -5.17 22.03 -4.45
CA THR A 101 -5.03 22.96 -5.57
C THR A 101 -3.82 23.87 -5.36
N ALA A 102 -3.04 24.07 -6.42
CA ALA A 102 -1.93 25.02 -6.46
C ALA A 102 -2.39 26.42 -6.89
N ALA A 103 -1.53 27.42 -6.73
CA ALA A 103 -1.84 28.82 -7.05
C ALA A 103 -2.20 29.05 -8.53
N ASP A 104 -1.69 28.21 -9.43
CA ASP A 104 -1.96 28.25 -10.87
C ASP A 104 -3.24 27.50 -11.28
N GLY A 105 -3.97 26.93 -10.31
CA GLY A 105 -5.17 26.13 -10.52
C GLY A 105 -4.93 24.64 -10.76
N THR A 106 -3.68 24.18 -10.81
CA THR A 106 -3.37 22.74 -10.92
C THR A 106 -3.96 21.98 -9.75
N ALA A 107 -4.64 20.87 -10.00
CA ALA A 107 -5.31 20.07 -8.97
C ALA A 107 -4.76 18.64 -8.90
N ALA A 108 -4.60 18.15 -7.67
CA ALA A 108 -4.28 16.76 -7.36
C ALA A 108 -5.39 16.16 -6.49
N ARG A 109 -5.69 14.86 -6.65
CA ARG A 109 -6.76 14.18 -5.92
C ARG A 109 -6.33 12.78 -5.51
N ALA A 110 -6.81 12.32 -4.36
CA ALA A 110 -6.62 10.96 -3.89
C ALA A 110 -7.90 10.47 -3.20
N TRP A 111 -8.24 9.20 -3.38
CA TRP A 111 -9.42 8.61 -2.75
C TRP A 111 -9.27 7.11 -2.53
N VAL A 112 -10.04 6.58 -1.60
CA VAL A 112 -10.15 5.15 -1.32
C VAL A 112 -11.60 4.72 -1.17
N PHE A 113 -11.94 3.59 -1.79
CA PHE A 113 -13.21 2.91 -1.54
C PHE A 113 -13.05 2.01 -0.32
N ALA A 114 -13.64 2.44 0.78
CA ALA A 114 -13.68 1.67 2.02
C ALA A 114 -15.16 1.42 2.37
N ARG A 115 -15.54 0.14 2.43
CA ARG A 115 -16.90 -0.24 2.80
C ARG A 115 -16.95 -0.37 4.32
N PRO A 116 -17.85 0.36 5.00
CA PRO A 116 -18.07 0.20 6.43
C PRO A 116 -18.27 -1.27 6.80
N VAL A 117 -17.38 -1.78 7.63
CA VAL A 117 -17.48 -3.11 8.24
C VAL A 117 -18.16 -2.91 9.58
N THR A 118 -19.47 -3.15 9.62
CA THR A 118 -20.26 -3.12 10.86
C THR A 118 -20.04 -4.38 11.68
N ALA A 119 -20.37 -4.34 12.97
CA ALA A 119 -20.39 -5.52 13.84
C ALA A 119 -21.25 -6.67 13.27
N ALA A 120 -22.40 -6.36 12.66
CA ALA A 120 -23.27 -7.36 12.04
C ALA A 120 -22.62 -8.03 10.82
N PHE A 121 -21.97 -7.23 9.97
CA PHE A 121 -21.24 -7.76 8.82
C PHE A 121 -20.02 -8.59 9.25
N ALA A 122 -19.24 -8.12 10.22
CA ALA A 122 -18.12 -8.86 10.77
C ALA A 122 -18.55 -10.19 11.40
N THR A 123 -19.68 -10.21 12.10
CA THR A 123 -20.26 -11.46 12.66
C THR A 123 -20.60 -12.45 11.53
N THR A 124 -21.18 -11.96 10.43
CA THR A 124 -21.46 -12.80 9.25
C THR A 124 -20.17 -13.42 8.70
N LEU A 125 -19.07 -12.66 8.63
CA LEU A 125 -17.77 -13.18 8.17
C LEU A 125 -17.21 -14.25 9.11
N VAL A 126 -17.38 -14.11 10.43
CA VAL A 126 -16.98 -15.14 11.41
C VAL A 126 -17.77 -16.43 11.20
N VAL A 127 -19.10 -16.34 11.08
CA VAL A 127 -19.97 -17.50 10.83
C VAL A 127 -19.63 -18.18 9.50
N GLN A 128 -19.26 -17.44 8.46
CA GLN A 128 -18.81 -18.03 7.19
C GLN A 128 -17.45 -18.73 7.33
N ALA A 129 -16.54 -18.18 8.13
CA ALA A 129 -15.24 -18.81 8.38
C ALA A 129 -15.36 -20.17 9.10
N GLU A 130 -16.37 -20.33 9.96
CA GLU A 130 -16.69 -21.60 10.64
C GLU A 130 -17.14 -22.70 9.69
N LYS A 131 -17.69 -22.35 8.52
CA LYS A 131 -18.18 -23.30 7.52
C LYS A 131 -17.09 -23.75 6.54
N GLN A 132 -15.87 -23.23 6.67
CA GLN A 132 -14.78 -23.55 5.75
C GLN A 132 -14.25 -24.97 5.99
N ALA A 133 -14.38 -25.83 4.98
CA ALA A 133 -13.89 -27.20 5.04
C ALA A 133 -12.36 -27.26 5.24
N GLY A 134 -11.90 -28.21 6.06
CA GLY A 134 -10.47 -28.40 6.37
C GLY A 134 -9.87 -27.33 7.28
N CYS A 135 -10.70 -26.52 7.93
CA CYS A 135 -10.27 -25.49 8.88
C CYS A 135 -10.93 -25.69 10.26
N THR A 136 -10.17 -25.40 11.30
CA THR A 136 -10.67 -25.24 12.67
C THR A 136 -10.72 -23.76 13.03
N ILE A 137 -11.69 -23.42 13.89
CA ILE A 137 -11.94 -22.07 14.37
C ILE A 137 -11.83 -22.03 15.89
N GLU A 138 -11.13 -21.01 16.40
CA GLU A 138 -11.12 -20.63 17.79
C GLU A 138 -11.62 -19.18 17.93
N LYS A 139 -12.56 -18.93 18.85
CA LYS A 139 -12.96 -17.57 19.21
C LYS A 139 -11.81 -16.89 19.94
N SER A 140 -11.36 -15.75 19.44
CA SER A 140 -10.16 -15.06 19.95
C SER A 140 -10.52 -13.66 20.44
N PRO A 141 -10.64 -13.40 21.75
CA PRO A 141 -11.06 -12.08 22.25
C PRO A 141 -9.97 -10.99 22.13
N THR A 142 -8.75 -11.36 21.73
CA THR A 142 -7.57 -10.49 21.78
C THR A 142 -7.24 -9.78 20.46
N PHE A 143 -8.04 -9.95 19.41
CA PHE A 143 -7.78 -9.39 18.08
C PHE A 143 -9.02 -8.69 17.50
N GLY A 144 -9.60 -7.76 18.24
CA GLY A 144 -10.86 -7.08 17.89
C GLY A 144 -12.11 -7.81 18.42
N ASN A 145 -13.30 -7.33 18.05
CA ASN A 145 -14.59 -7.91 18.42
C ASN A 145 -15.68 -7.59 17.37
N PRO A 146 -16.30 -8.59 16.70
CA PRO A 146 -16.03 -10.03 16.84
C PRO A 146 -14.65 -10.42 16.26
N ALA A 147 -14.09 -11.52 16.76
CA ALA A 147 -12.76 -11.97 16.36
C ALA A 147 -12.58 -13.49 16.37
N VAL A 148 -11.71 -13.97 15.47
CA VAL A 148 -11.53 -15.38 15.15
C VAL A 148 -10.08 -15.70 14.81
N LEU A 149 -9.61 -16.85 15.28
CA LEU A 149 -8.40 -17.52 14.82
C LEU A 149 -8.82 -18.74 13.99
N GLN A 150 -8.39 -18.78 12.74
CA GLN A 150 -8.66 -19.87 11.80
C GLN A 150 -7.38 -20.58 11.44
N THR A 151 -7.36 -21.90 11.62
CA THR A 151 -6.23 -22.76 11.25
C THR A 151 -6.72 -23.79 10.23
N CYS A 152 -6.17 -23.75 9.03
CA CYS A 152 -6.49 -24.68 7.96
C CYS A 152 -5.34 -25.64 7.73
N THR A 153 -5.65 -26.94 7.68
CA THR A 153 -4.66 -27.96 7.37
C THR A 153 -4.35 -27.96 5.87
N ALA A 154 -3.09 -28.22 5.55
CA ALA A 154 -2.63 -28.48 4.20
C ALA A 154 -3.40 -29.66 3.56
N ALA A 155 -3.87 -29.51 2.32
CA ALA A 155 -4.29 -30.67 1.53
C ALA A 155 -3.04 -31.48 1.09
N PRO A 156 -2.98 -32.80 1.32
CA PRO A 156 -1.83 -33.61 0.90
C PRO A 156 -1.59 -33.59 -0.63
N PRO A 157 -0.36 -33.87 -1.12
CA PRO A 157 0.86 -34.13 -0.35
C PRO A 157 1.67 -32.87 -0.01
N ASN A 158 1.42 -31.73 -0.67
CA ASN A 158 2.25 -30.52 -0.59
C ASN A 158 1.44 -29.26 -0.21
N GLY A 159 0.30 -29.40 0.45
CA GLY A 159 -0.47 -28.24 0.88
C GLY A 159 0.33 -27.40 1.88
N VAL A 160 0.10 -26.09 1.85
CA VAL A 160 0.61 -25.19 2.87
C VAL A 160 -0.52 -24.94 3.87
N GLY A 161 -0.27 -25.26 5.14
CA GLY A 161 -1.19 -24.93 6.22
C GLY A 161 -1.34 -23.41 6.34
N ARG A 162 -2.54 -22.92 6.63
CA ARG A 162 -2.83 -21.48 6.73
C ARG A 162 -3.31 -21.14 8.12
N VAL A 163 -2.70 -20.13 8.74
CA VAL A 163 -3.19 -19.51 9.97
C VAL A 163 -3.68 -18.10 9.63
N ARG A 164 -4.88 -17.75 10.08
CA ARG A 164 -5.50 -16.43 9.89
C ARG A 164 -6.05 -15.94 11.22
N ARG A 165 -5.67 -14.71 11.61
CA ARG A 165 -6.36 -13.93 12.65
C ARG A 165 -7.22 -12.89 11.95
N ALA A 166 -8.49 -12.78 12.32
CA ALA A 166 -9.39 -11.76 11.80
C ALA A 166 -10.28 -11.25 12.92
N GLY A 167 -10.47 -9.95 12.99
CA GLY A 167 -11.46 -9.37 13.88
C GLY A 167 -11.70 -7.90 13.60
N LEU A 168 -12.81 -7.43 14.14
CA LEU A 168 -13.30 -6.09 13.94
C LEU A 168 -12.71 -5.14 15.00
N PHE A 169 -12.02 -4.09 14.58
CA PHE A 169 -11.36 -3.14 15.46
C PHE A 169 -12.03 -1.78 15.40
N THR A 170 -13.19 -1.63 16.00
CA THR A 170 -13.98 -0.41 15.75
C THR A 170 -15.26 -0.77 14.98
N ASP A 171 -16.19 0.15 14.78
CA ASP A 171 -16.76 0.20 13.42
C ASP A 171 -15.64 0.74 12.51
N THR A 172 -15.09 -0.13 11.67
CA THR A 172 -14.02 0.22 10.72
C THR A 172 -14.64 0.55 9.38
N TRP A 173 -14.14 1.58 8.71
CA TRP A 173 -14.56 1.99 7.38
C TRP A 173 -13.74 1.26 6.32
#